data_AF-A0A5D0UVK7-F1
#
_entry.id   AF-A0A5D0UVK7-F1
#
_cell.length_a   1.000
_cell.length_b   1.000
_cell.length_c   1.000
_cell.angle_alpha   90.00
_cell.angle_beta   90.00
_cell.angle_gamma   90.00
#
_symmetry.space_group_name_H-M   'P 1'
#
loop_
_entity.id
_entity.type
_entity.pdbx_description
1 polymer ?
#
loop_
_entity_poly.entity_id
_entity_poly.type
_entity_poly.pdbx_seq_one_letter_code
_entity_poly.pdbx_strand_id
1 'polypeptide(L)'
;MTDQQAERTIEAAFEIVDFNETVYHEGAEEPKVTRVTIRKRYHGVIDGTGVAEVLTAQGAAGGGYVASERIEGTLDGRHGLVILNT
;
A
#
# COMPACT_ATOMS: atom_id res chain seq x y z
N MET A 1 -14.12 -26.03 -22.74
CA MET A 1 -15.05 -25.43 -21.76
C MET A 1 -14.17 -24.59 -20.86
N THR A 2 -14.11 -23.28 -21.09
CA THR A 2 -13.23 -22.40 -20.33
C THR A 2 -13.90 -22.18 -18.99
N ASP A 3 -13.31 -22.68 -17.91
CA ASP A 3 -13.75 -22.32 -16.56
C ASP A 3 -13.58 -20.81 -16.41
N GLN A 4 -14.70 -20.11 -16.38
CA GLN A 4 -14.75 -18.69 -16.05
C GLN A 4 -14.53 -18.62 -14.54
N GLN A 5 -13.27 -18.44 -14.13
CA GLN A 5 -12.93 -18.34 -12.72
C GLN A 5 -13.75 -17.22 -12.09
N ALA A 6 -14.57 -17.56 -11.10
CA ALA A 6 -15.41 -16.60 -10.40
C ALA A 6 -14.53 -15.55 -9.71
N GLU A 7 -14.76 -14.28 -10.03
CA GLU A 7 -14.15 -13.17 -9.32
C GLU A 7 -14.65 -13.17 -7.86
N ARG A 8 -13.73 -12.96 -6.92
CA ARG A 8 -14.04 -12.87 -5.49
C ARG A 8 -13.51 -11.57 -4.94
N THR A 9 -14.40 -10.78 -4.36
CA THR A 9 -14.05 -9.61 -3.55
C THR A 9 -13.78 -10.03 -2.11
N ILE A 10 -12.74 -9.45 -1.52
CA ILE A 10 -12.39 -9.64 -0.11
C ILE A 10 -12.20 -8.28 0.55
N GLU A 11 -12.57 -8.19 1.82
CA GLU A 11 -12.34 -7.01 2.66
C GLU A 11 -11.44 -7.41 3.83
N ALA A 12 -10.35 -6.66 4.03
CA ALA A 12 -9.43 -6.88 5.13
C ALA A 12 -9.14 -5.55 5.83
N ALA A 13 -9.17 -5.58 7.16
CA ALA A 13 -8.73 -4.45 7.97
C ALA A 13 -7.21 -4.46 8.09
N PHE A 14 -6.62 -3.27 8.16
CA PHE A 14 -5.20 -3.12 8.46
C PHE A 14 -4.96 -1.94 9.39
N GLU A 15 -3.84 -2.02 10.10
CA GLU A 15 -3.30 -0.95 10.93
C GLU A 15 -1.97 -0.48 10.35
N ILE A 16 -1.71 0.84 10.35
CA ILE A 16 -0.38 1.38 10.05
C ILE A 16 0.43 1.29 11.33
N VAL A 17 1.47 0.46 11.33
CA VAL A 17 2.32 0.22 12.49
C VAL A 17 3.59 1.08 12.47
N ASP A 18 4.00 1.56 11.29
CA ASP A 18 5.12 2.49 11.13
C ASP A 18 4.91 3.34 9.88
N PHE A 19 5.35 4.60 9.94
CA PHE A 19 5.24 5.56 8.86
C PHE A 19 6.52 6.41 8.85
N ASN A 20 7.37 6.18 7.85
CA ASN A 20 8.64 6.87 7.72
C ASN A 20 8.65 7.71 6.44
N GLU A 21 8.58 9.03 6.58
CA GLU A 21 8.58 9.98 5.48
C GLU A 21 9.95 10.63 5.32
N THR A 22 10.46 10.65 4.09
CA THR A 22 11.65 11.39 3.69
C THR A 22 11.28 12.37 2.59
N VAL A 23 11.42 13.66 2.87
CA VAL A 23 11.32 14.71 1.84
C VAL A 23 12.56 14.63 0.96
N TYR A 24 12.36 14.56 -0.35
CA TYR A 24 13.47 14.61 -1.31
C TYR A 24 13.44 15.85 -2.19
N HIS A 25 12.33 16.58 -2.23
CA HIS A 25 12.26 17.88 -2.86
C HIS A 25 11.13 18.75 -2.28
N GLU A 26 11.48 20.00 -1.97
CA GLU A 26 10.60 21.03 -1.43
C GLU A 26 11.17 22.40 -1.83
N GLY A 27 10.35 23.20 -2.52
CA GLY A 27 10.69 24.56 -2.96
C GLY A 27 9.64 25.54 -2.44
N ALA A 28 10.00 26.83 -2.33
CA ALA A 28 9.13 27.84 -1.73
C ALA A 28 7.74 27.97 -2.40
N GLU A 29 7.66 27.68 -3.70
CA GLU A 29 6.44 27.72 -4.51
C GLU A 29 6.19 26.39 -5.26
N GLU A 30 6.88 25.31 -4.86
CA GLU A 30 6.82 24.01 -5.53
C GLU A 30 6.17 22.94 -4.65
N PRO A 31 5.47 21.94 -5.24
CA PRO A 31 4.90 20.85 -4.45
C PRO A 31 5.97 20.10 -3.65
N LYS A 32 5.69 19.85 -2.37
CA LYS A 32 6.50 18.96 -1.54
C LYS A 32 6.35 17.54 -2.09
N VAL A 33 7.46 16.88 -2.40
CA VAL A 33 7.46 15.49 -2.83
C VAL A 33 8.30 14.64 -1.89
N THR A 34 7.75 13.48 -1.53
CA THR A 34 8.32 12.64 -0.47
C THR A 34 8.32 11.18 -0.87
N ARG A 35 9.27 10.43 -0.29
CA ARG A 35 9.23 8.98 -0.27
C ARG A 35 8.80 8.54 1.12
N VAL A 36 7.81 7.66 1.18
CA VAL A 36 7.27 7.14 2.44
C VAL A 36 7.38 5.62 2.45
N THR A 37 8.01 5.07 3.48
CA THR A 37 7.89 3.64 3.82
C THR A 37 6.78 3.49 4.85
N ILE A 38 5.73 2.74 4.51
CA ILE A 38 4.60 2.45 5.41
C ILE A 38 4.63 0.97 5.75
N ARG A 39 4.63 0.62 7.04
CA ARG A 39 4.46 -0.75 7.50
C ARG A 39 3.05 -0.95 8.00
N LYS A 40 2.43 -2.07 7.65
CA LYS A 40 1.06 -2.40 8.03
C LYS A 40 0.95 -3.78 8.66
N ARG A 41 -0.01 -3.95 9.56
CA ARG A 41 -0.49 -5.25 10.03
C ARG A 41 -1.89 -5.47 9.51
N TYR A 42 -2.12 -6.59 8.83
CA TYR A 42 -3.44 -7.01 8.34
C TYR A 42 -4.07 -7.98 9.34
N HIS A 43 -5.41 -7.91 9.43
CA HIS A 43 -6.22 -8.78 10.28
C HIS A 43 -7.46 -9.30 9.53
N GLY A 44 -7.90 -10.52 9.87
CA GLY A 44 -9.11 -11.13 9.34
C GLY A 44 -8.82 -12.07 8.16
N VAL A 45 -9.51 -11.87 7.03
CA VAL A 45 -9.37 -12.73 5.84
C VAL A 45 -7.94 -12.71 5.27
N ILE A 46 -7.25 -11.58 5.45
CA ILE A 46 -5.80 -11.47 5.32
C ILE A 46 -5.24 -11.32 6.73
N ASP A 47 -4.38 -12.24 7.15
CA ASP A 47 -3.58 -12.10 8.37
C ASP A 47 -2.10 -12.13 8.01
N GLY A 48 -1.41 -11.02 8.25
CA GLY A 48 -0.06 -10.82 7.73
C GLY A 48 0.46 -9.41 7.90
N THR A 49 1.54 -9.08 7.20
CA THR A 49 2.21 -7.77 7.23
C THR A 49 2.38 -7.21 5.84
N GLY A 50 2.24 -5.89 5.72
CA GLY A 50 2.50 -5.12 4.50
C GLY A 50 3.67 -4.17 4.65
N VAL A 51 4.46 -4.01 3.60
CA VAL A 51 5.40 -2.90 3.46
C VAL A 51 5.12 -2.21 2.13
N ALA A 52 4.70 -0.96 2.21
CA ALA A 52 4.45 -0.11 1.06
C ALA A 52 5.56 0.94 0.92
N GLU A 53 6.10 1.06 -0.28
CA GLU A 53 6.95 2.18 -0.68
C GLU A 53 6.12 3.12 -1.54
N VAL A 54 6.00 4.36 -1.09
CA VAL A 54 5.08 5.37 -1.66
C VAL A 54 5.89 6.59 -2.08
N LEU A 55 5.63 7.10 -3.28
CA LEU A 55 6.06 8.44 -3.69
C LEU A 55 4.84 9.35 -3.66
N THR A 56 4.92 10.46 -2.95
CA THR A 56 3.84 11.44 -2.84
C THR A 56 4.22 12.77 -3.48
N ALA A 57 3.23 13.47 -4.01
CA ALA A 57 3.32 14.87 -4.39
C ALA A 57 2.18 15.65 -3.73
N GLN A 58 2.52 16.71 -3.00
CA GLN A 58 1.59 17.49 -2.20
C GLN A 58 1.71 18.98 -2.57
N GLY A 59 0.65 19.54 -3.15
CA GLY A 59 0.55 20.96 -3.48
C GLY A 59 -0.70 21.61 -2.90
N ALA A 60 -0.81 22.94 -3.02
CA ALA A 60 -1.91 23.71 -2.43
C ALA A 60 -3.30 23.31 -2.95
N ALA A 61 -3.38 22.83 -4.20
CA ALA A 61 -4.64 22.41 -4.84
C ALA A 61 -4.97 20.91 -4.65
N GLY A 62 -4.09 20.14 -3.99
CA GLY A 62 -4.27 18.69 -3.81
C GLY A 62 -2.96 17.92 -3.94
N GLY A 63 -3.06 16.59 -3.90
CA GLY A 63 -1.91 15.71 -3.99
C GLY A 63 -2.21 14.38 -4.68
N GLY A 64 -1.15 13.65 -4.98
CA GLY A 64 -1.21 12.34 -5.59
C GLY A 64 -0.11 11.44 -5.04
N TYR A 65 -0.25 10.14 -5.28
CA TYR A 65 0.78 9.18 -4.94
C TYR A 65 0.80 8.03 -5.94
N VAL A 66 1.94 7.35 -5.99
CA VAL A 66 2.08 6.01 -6.56
C VAL A 66 2.70 5.11 -5.49
N ALA A 67 2.31 3.85 -5.48
CA ALA A 67 2.83 2.91 -4.50
C ALA A 67 2.99 1.50 -5.06
N SER A 68 4.00 0.80 -4.54
CA SER A 68 4.09 -0.65 -4.59
C SER A 68 4.06 -1.19 -3.16
N GLU A 69 3.22 -2.17 -2.91
CA GLU A 69 3.08 -2.79 -1.59
C GLU A 69 3.32 -4.29 -1.67
N ARG A 70 4.21 -4.79 -0.81
CA ARG A 70 4.44 -6.22 -0.59
C ARG A 70 3.64 -6.67 0.63
N ILE A 71 2.69 -7.58 0.43
CA ILE A 71 1.92 -8.20 1.51
C ILE A 71 2.35 -9.66 1.64
N GLU A 72 2.73 -10.06 2.85
CA GLU A 72 3.12 -11.41 3.21
C GLU A 72 2.24 -11.92 4.36
N GLY A 73 1.66 -13.10 4.21
CA GLY A 73 0.80 -13.67 5.24
C GLY A 73 -0.10 -14.77 4.69
N THR A 74 -1.28 -14.90 5.27
CA THR A 74 -2.30 -15.85 4.83
C THR A 74 -3.50 -15.14 4.24
N LEU A 75 -4.06 -15.70 3.17
CA LEU A 75 -5.37 -15.33 2.63
C LEU A 75 -6.27 -16.55 2.74
N ASP A 76 -7.30 -16.48 3.59
CA ASP A 76 -8.26 -17.58 3.78
C ASP A 76 -7.56 -18.92 4.08
N GLY A 77 -6.56 -18.87 4.96
CA GLY A 77 -5.73 -20.03 5.35
C GLY A 77 -4.59 -20.39 4.38
N ARG A 78 -4.49 -19.75 3.21
CA ARG A 78 -3.42 -20.00 2.24
C ARG A 78 -2.28 -19.03 2.43
N HIS A 79 -1.12 -19.53 2.86
CA HIS A 79 0.08 -18.71 3.00
C HIS A 79 0.64 -18.31 1.64
N GLY A 80 1.08 -17.06 1.51
CA GLY A 80 1.68 -16.57 0.28
C GLY A 80 2.10 -15.10 0.35
N LEU A 81 2.41 -14.60 -0.84
CA LEU A 81 2.88 -13.25 -1.08
C LEU A 81 2.13 -12.65 -2.27
N VAL A 82 1.75 -11.38 -2.16
CA VAL A 82 1.26 -10.58 -3.28
C VAL A 82 1.94 -9.22 -3.31
N ILE A 83 2.15 -8.69 -4.52
CA ILE A 83 2.54 -7.30 -4.75
C ILE A 83 1.33 -6.56 -5.31
N LEU A 84 0.93 -5.47 -4.67
CA LEU A 84 -0.10 -4.55 -5.15
C LEU A 84 0.56 -3.28 -5.68
N ASN A 85 -0.01 -2.70 -6.74
CA ASN A 85 0.42 -1.41 -7.27
C ASN A 85 -0.80 -0.49 -7.40
N THR A 86 -0.63 0.76 -6.99
CA THR A 86 -1.64 1.83 -7.06
C THR A 86 -1.02 3.08 -7.64
#